data_AF-A0A3N9XQI7-F1
#
_entry.id   AF-A0A3N9XQI7-F1
#
_cell.length_a   1.000
_cell.length_b   1.000
_cell.length_c   1.000
_cell.angle_alpha   90.00
_cell.angle_beta   90.00
_cell.angle_gamma   90.00
#
_symmetry.space_group_name_H-M   'P 1'
#
loop_
_entity.id
_entity.type
_entity.pdbx_description
1 polymer ?
#
loop_
_entity_poly.entity_id
_entity_poly.type
_entity_poly.pdbx_seq_one_letter_code
_entity_poly.pdbx_strand_id
1 'polypeptide(L)'
;MAVCVAAGTSVSEADQRLVEYVELFNDVTTGEEDVIGEVLESAGYFDHQIKLDEASTEIAKALRGAVEAAGPVPSGWAHNFHRSMTTGKLLQAFLSAEAVWSRRTPANPQVFWTHMAEAAHLLGASVEPGFTEAAQRCRDRLHD
;
A
#
# COMPACT_ATOMS: atom_id res chain seq x y z
N MET A 1 -19.41 1.93 9.17
CA MET A 1 -20.63 2.20 8.36
C MET A 1 -20.62 3.56 7.68
N ALA A 2 -20.96 4.67 8.37
CA ALA A 2 -21.05 5.99 7.71
C ALA A 2 -19.74 6.42 7.01
N VAL A 3 -18.60 6.17 7.65
CA VAL A 3 -17.26 6.43 7.08
C VAL A 3 -17.01 5.60 5.81
N CYS A 4 -17.31 4.29 5.82
CA CYS A 4 -17.15 3.42 4.64
C CYS A 4 -18.00 3.92 3.46
N VAL A 5 -19.24 4.32 3.72
CA VAL A 5 -20.15 4.84 2.69
C VAL A 5 -19.65 6.17 2.13
N ALA A 6 -19.18 7.07 3.00
CA ALA A 6 -18.56 8.32 2.57
C ALA A 6 -17.29 8.08 1.72
N ALA A 7 -16.55 7.01 2.00
CA ALA A 7 -15.38 6.58 1.21
C ALA A 7 -15.73 5.90 -0.13
N GLY A 8 -17.02 5.63 -0.40
CA GLY A 8 -17.49 5.03 -1.65
C GLY A 8 -17.80 3.53 -1.58
N THR A 9 -17.65 2.91 -0.40
CA THR A 9 -18.00 1.49 -0.18
C THR A 9 -19.51 1.34 0.01
N SER A 10 -20.12 0.37 -0.66
CA SER A 10 -21.57 0.14 -0.50
C SER A 10 -21.90 -0.34 0.93
N VAL A 11 -23.12 -0.08 1.39
CA VAL A 11 -23.59 -0.55 2.72
C VAL A 11 -23.47 -2.06 2.83
N SER A 12 -23.90 -2.79 1.80
CA SER A 12 -23.83 -4.25 1.75
C SER A 12 -22.39 -4.77 1.87
N GLU A 13 -21.44 -4.12 1.21
CA GLU A 13 -20.03 -4.50 1.26
C GLU A 13 -19.40 -4.16 2.62
N ALA A 14 -19.74 -3.01 3.19
CA ALA A 14 -19.29 -2.61 4.52
C ALA A 14 -19.83 -3.54 5.62
N ASP A 15 -21.08 -4.01 5.49
CA ASP A 15 -21.68 -4.99 6.40
C ASP A 15 -21.02 -6.36 6.26
N GLN A 16 -20.76 -6.83 5.04
CA GLN A 16 -20.06 -8.09 4.81
C GLN A 16 -18.66 -8.10 5.45
N ARG A 17 -17.91 -7.00 5.29
CA ARG A 17 -16.58 -6.86 5.90
C ARG A 17 -16.66 -6.78 7.42
N LEU A 18 -17.70 -6.16 7.98
CA LEU A 18 -17.82 -5.97 9.43
C LEU A 18 -17.81 -7.31 10.17
N VAL A 19 -18.31 -8.39 9.53
CA VAL A 19 -18.32 -9.75 10.08
C VAL A 19 -16.93 -10.21 10.54
N GLU A 20 -15.88 -9.84 9.81
CA GLU A 20 -14.48 -10.19 10.16
C GLU A 20 -13.98 -9.49 11.42
N TYR A 21 -14.66 -8.43 11.85
CA TYR A 21 -14.29 -7.57 12.97
C TYR A 21 -15.26 -7.68 14.16
N VAL A 22 -16.34 -8.46 14.05
CA VAL A 22 -17.38 -8.56 15.10
C VAL A 22 -16.78 -8.97 16.45
N GLU A 23 -15.78 -9.84 16.44
CA GLU A 23 -15.13 -10.29 17.68
C GLU A 23 -14.37 -9.17 18.40
N LEU A 24 -13.91 -8.14 17.69
CA LEU A 24 -13.23 -6.98 18.31
C LEU A 24 -14.16 -6.16 19.21
N PHE A 25 -15.48 -6.24 18.97
CA PHE A 25 -16.47 -5.54 19.78
C PHE A 25 -16.79 -6.26 21.10
N ASN A 26 -16.42 -7.54 21.23
CA ASN A 26 -16.70 -8.32 22.44
C ASN A 26 -15.82 -7.90 23.63
N ASP A 27 -14.64 -7.36 23.35
CA ASP A 27 -13.64 -6.99 24.36
C ASP A 27 -13.70 -5.51 24.75
N VAL A 28 -14.65 -4.75 24.19
CA VAL A 28 -14.69 -3.29 24.33
C VAL A 28 -15.74 -2.88 25.33
N THR A 29 -15.33 -2.04 26.27
CA THR A 29 -16.20 -1.46 27.29
C THR A 29 -16.71 -0.07 26.89
N THR A 30 -17.76 0.40 27.56
CA THR A 30 -18.32 1.74 27.34
C THR A 30 -17.26 2.82 27.61
N GLY A 31 -17.03 3.72 26.66
CA GLY A 31 -15.99 4.76 26.74
C GLY A 31 -14.70 4.46 25.97
N GLU A 32 -14.60 3.29 25.31
CA GLU A 32 -13.45 2.90 24.48
C GLU A 32 -13.78 2.92 22.97
N GLU A 33 -14.80 3.68 22.56
CA GLU A 33 -15.26 3.75 21.17
C GLU A 33 -14.16 4.30 20.23
N ASP A 34 -13.35 5.24 20.71
CA ASP A 34 -12.22 5.80 19.96
C ASP A 34 -11.15 4.73 19.69
N VAL A 35 -10.91 3.83 20.65
CA VAL A 35 -9.93 2.74 20.53
C VAL A 35 -10.38 1.74 19.47
N ILE A 36 -11.67 1.38 19.44
CA ILE A 36 -12.22 0.57 18.34
C ILE A 36 -11.99 1.27 17.00
N GLY A 37 -12.28 2.58 16.93
CA GLY A 37 -12.13 3.37 15.72
C GLY A 37 -10.71 3.28 15.15
N GLU A 38 -9.70 3.43 16.02
CA GLU A 38 -8.29 3.32 15.65
C GLU A 38 -7.90 1.90 15.20
N VAL A 39 -8.43 0.87 15.87
CA VAL A 39 -8.17 -0.53 15.49
C VAL A 39 -8.79 -0.86 14.13
N LEU A 40 -10.04 -0.44 13.88
CA LEU A 40 -10.73 -0.64 12.61
C LEU A 40 -10.04 0.12 11.46
N GLU A 41 -9.57 1.35 11.72
CA GLU A 41 -8.80 2.13 10.76
C GLU A 41 -7.45 1.47 10.45
N SER A 42 -6.75 1.00 11.49
CA SER A 42 -5.48 0.29 11.35
C SER A 42 -5.65 -1.02 10.58
N ALA A 43 -6.76 -1.72 10.79
CA ALA A 43 -7.10 -2.95 10.06
C ALA A 43 -7.58 -2.69 8.62
N GLY A 44 -7.91 -1.45 8.26
CA GLY A 44 -8.38 -1.08 6.93
C GLY A 44 -9.87 -1.30 6.69
N TYR A 45 -10.68 -1.45 7.75
CA TYR A 45 -12.14 -1.63 7.62
C TYR A 45 -12.81 -0.48 6.85
N PHE A 46 -12.29 0.75 7.02
CA PHE A 46 -12.80 1.94 6.34
C PHE A 46 -12.28 2.12 4.90
N ASP A 47 -11.38 1.27 4.44
CA ASP A 47 -10.80 1.41 3.10
C ASP A 47 -11.78 1.10 1.99
N HIS A 48 -11.82 1.99 1.00
CA HIS A 48 -12.46 1.70 -0.27
C HIS A 48 -11.48 0.95 -1.17
N GLN A 49 -11.74 -0.35 -1.37
CA GLN A 49 -10.98 -1.15 -2.31
C GLN A 49 -11.42 -0.82 -3.73
N ILE A 50 -10.44 -0.59 -4.61
CA ILE A 50 -10.74 -0.24 -6.00
C ILE A 50 -10.35 -1.39 -6.92
N LYS A 51 -11.07 -1.52 -8.03
CA LYS A 51 -10.60 -2.32 -9.15
C LYS A 51 -9.59 -1.49 -9.94
N LEU A 52 -8.35 -1.97 -9.98
CA LEU A 52 -7.31 -1.34 -10.81
C LEU A 52 -7.69 -1.43 -12.29
N ASP A 53 -7.47 -0.35 -13.02
CA ASP A 53 -7.49 -0.38 -14.48
C ASP A 53 -6.23 -1.07 -15.03
N GLU A 54 -6.14 -1.20 -16.35
CA GLU A 54 -5.02 -1.90 -17.01
C GLU A 54 -3.68 -1.24 -16.68
N ALA A 55 -3.60 0.10 -16.76
CA ALA A 55 -2.38 0.85 -16.46
C ALA A 55 -1.93 0.67 -15.00
N SER A 56 -2.87 0.82 -14.06
CA SER A 56 -2.62 0.62 -12.63
C SER A 56 -2.25 -0.83 -12.30
N THR A 57 -2.78 -1.79 -13.06
CA THR A 57 -2.44 -3.21 -12.90
C THR A 57 -0.98 -3.48 -13.25
N GLU A 58 -0.45 -2.88 -14.31
CA GLU A 58 0.97 -3.04 -14.66
C GLU A 58 1.90 -2.35 -13.64
N ILE A 59 1.54 -1.15 -13.15
CA ILE A 59 2.28 -0.51 -12.05
C ILE A 59 2.29 -1.43 -10.82
N ALA A 60 1.13 -1.96 -10.44
CA ALA A 60 0.98 -2.86 -9.31
C ALA A 60 1.80 -4.15 -9.49
N LYS A 61 1.88 -4.69 -10.70
CA LYS A 61 2.69 -5.86 -11.03
C LYS A 61 4.18 -5.57 -10.87
N ALA A 62 4.66 -4.43 -11.35
CA ALA A 62 6.05 -4.00 -11.15
C ALA A 62 6.37 -3.87 -9.65
N LEU A 63 5.51 -3.20 -8.88
CA LEU A 63 5.69 -3.04 -7.43
C LEU A 63 5.68 -4.38 -6.67
N ARG A 64 4.83 -5.34 -7.06
CA ARG A 64 4.86 -6.69 -6.48
C ARG A 64 6.17 -7.42 -6.79
N GLY A 65 6.63 -7.35 -8.05
CA GLY A 65 7.91 -7.95 -8.45
C GLY A 65 9.09 -7.38 -7.66
N ALA A 66 9.07 -6.06 -7.37
CA ALA A 66 10.06 -5.46 -6.49
C ALA A 66 10.00 -6.08 -5.08
N VAL A 67 8.83 -6.16 -4.46
CA VAL A 67 8.69 -6.72 -3.09
C VAL A 67 9.09 -8.19 -3.03
N GLU A 68 8.76 -8.98 -4.05
CA GLU A 68 9.21 -10.39 -4.14
C GLU A 68 10.74 -10.49 -4.19
N ALA A 69 11.39 -9.62 -4.96
CA ALA A 69 12.86 -9.54 -5.04
C ALA A 69 13.52 -8.98 -3.78
N ALA A 70 12.77 -8.24 -2.95
CA ALA A 70 13.28 -7.68 -1.71
C ALA A 70 13.59 -8.74 -0.64
N GLY A 71 12.91 -9.89 -0.67
CA GLY A 71 12.98 -10.91 0.36
C GLY A 71 12.11 -10.56 1.59
N PRO A 72 12.48 -10.98 2.81
CA PRO A 72 11.67 -10.75 4.00
C PRO A 72 11.39 -9.27 4.26
N VAL A 73 10.11 -8.94 4.44
CA VAL A 73 9.63 -7.58 4.67
C VAL A 73 9.09 -7.39 6.10
N PRO A 74 9.25 -6.20 6.71
CA PRO A 74 8.62 -5.91 7.99
C PRO A 74 7.10 -6.02 7.90
N SER A 75 6.45 -6.70 8.85
CA SER A 75 4.99 -6.96 8.82
C SER A 75 4.17 -5.67 8.72
N GLY A 76 4.49 -4.65 9.52
CA GLY A 76 3.78 -3.36 9.47
C GLY A 76 3.98 -2.63 8.13
N TRP A 77 5.13 -2.79 7.49
CA TRP A 77 5.34 -2.23 6.16
C TRP A 77 4.56 -3.01 5.10
N ALA A 78 4.55 -4.35 5.19
CA ALA A 78 3.81 -5.21 4.28
C ALA A 78 2.31 -4.93 4.32
N HIS A 79 1.76 -4.69 5.51
CA HIS A 79 0.37 -4.28 5.71
C HIS A 79 0.06 -2.97 4.98
N ASN A 80 0.87 -1.93 5.22
CA ASN A 80 0.68 -0.62 4.57
C ASN A 80 0.87 -0.68 3.04
N PHE A 81 1.82 -1.50 2.57
CA PHE A 81 2.03 -1.73 1.15
C PHE A 81 0.80 -2.43 0.53
N HIS A 82 0.32 -3.52 1.13
CA HIS A 82 -0.86 -4.23 0.66
C HIS A 82 -2.09 -3.31 0.61
N ARG A 83 -2.32 -2.54 1.67
CA ARG A 83 -3.39 -1.53 1.74
C ARG A 83 -3.29 -0.51 0.61
N SER A 84 -2.10 0.05 0.38
CA SER A 84 -1.87 1.01 -0.70
C SER A 84 -2.17 0.41 -2.07
N MET A 85 -1.87 -0.87 -2.27
CA MET A 85 -2.09 -1.60 -3.52
C MET A 85 -3.58 -1.86 -3.78
N THR A 86 -4.35 -2.22 -2.75
CA THR A 86 -5.79 -2.52 -2.88
C THR A 86 -6.67 -1.27 -2.95
N THR A 87 -6.21 -0.14 -2.38
CA THR A 87 -6.89 1.16 -2.49
C THR A 87 -6.39 2.03 -3.64
N GLY A 88 -5.52 1.51 -4.52
CA GLY A 88 -5.01 2.24 -5.68
C GLY A 88 -4.00 3.36 -5.41
N LYS A 89 -3.46 3.43 -4.19
CA LYS A 89 -2.44 4.42 -3.79
C LYS A 89 -1.04 3.96 -4.25
N LEU A 90 -0.89 3.66 -5.54
CA LEU A 90 0.30 3.02 -6.11
C LEU A 90 1.54 3.91 -6.02
N LEU A 91 1.39 5.22 -6.16
CA LEU A 91 2.47 6.17 -5.96
C LEU A 91 2.98 6.17 -4.50
N GLN A 92 2.08 6.07 -3.53
CA GLN A 92 2.46 5.94 -2.11
C GLN A 92 3.18 4.61 -1.85
N ALA A 93 2.71 3.51 -2.45
CA ALA A 93 3.38 2.21 -2.38
C ALA A 93 4.81 2.28 -2.96
N PHE A 94 4.99 2.93 -4.11
CA PHE A 94 6.30 3.18 -4.71
C PHE A 94 7.23 3.97 -3.79
N LEU A 95 6.79 5.14 -3.31
CA LEU A 95 7.59 5.99 -2.45
C LEU A 95 7.97 5.29 -1.14
N SER A 96 7.04 4.54 -0.55
CA SER A 96 7.27 3.75 0.65
C SER A 96 8.31 2.65 0.42
N ALA A 97 8.24 1.94 -0.71
CA ALA A 97 9.23 0.94 -1.06
C ALA A 97 10.61 1.58 -1.27
N GLU A 98 10.72 2.63 -2.09
CA GLU A 98 12.01 3.31 -2.33
C GLU A 98 12.63 3.83 -1.02
N ALA A 99 11.82 4.41 -0.12
CA ALA A 99 12.29 4.91 1.16
C ALA A 99 12.85 3.80 2.07
N VAL A 100 12.25 2.60 2.06
CA VAL A 100 12.72 1.47 2.88
C VAL A 100 14.01 0.87 2.31
N TRP A 101 14.03 0.58 1.01
CA TRP A 101 15.17 -0.10 0.38
C TRP A 101 16.29 0.84 -0.10
N SER A 102 16.10 2.15 -0.05
CA SER A 102 17.23 3.09 -0.14
C SER A 102 18.16 3.00 1.07
N ARG A 103 17.68 2.47 2.20
CA ARG A 103 18.42 2.33 3.46
C ARG A 103 18.77 0.88 3.80
N ARG A 104 18.41 -0.07 2.93
CA ARG A 104 18.55 -1.51 3.14
C ARG A 104 18.94 -2.18 1.83
N THR A 105 19.72 -3.26 1.90
CA THR A 105 20.00 -4.06 0.70
C THR A 105 18.89 -5.10 0.51
N PRO A 106 18.12 -5.07 -0.59
CA PRO A 106 17.16 -6.14 -0.93
C PRO A 106 17.89 -7.46 -1.20
N ALA A 107 17.18 -8.59 -1.07
CA ALA A 107 17.76 -9.92 -1.31
C ALA A 107 18.29 -10.10 -2.75
N ASN A 108 17.61 -9.53 -3.74
CA ASN A 108 18.08 -9.45 -5.12
C ASN A 108 18.06 -8.00 -5.62
N PRO A 109 19.15 -7.23 -5.42
CA PRO A 109 19.19 -5.80 -5.76
C PRO A 109 18.92 -5.48 -7.22
N GLN A 110 19.50 -6.23 -8.16
CA GLN A 110 19.31 -5.93 -9.58
C GLN A 110 17.85 -6.09 -9.98
N VAL A 111 17.20 -7.19 -9.57
CA VAL A 111 15.79 -7.45 -9.90
C VAL A 111 14.87 -6.45 -9.18
N PHE A 112 15.16 -6.16 -7.91
CA PHE A 112 14.42 -5.17 -7.13
C PHE A 112 14.44 -3.79 -7.82
N TRP A 113 15.62 -3.25 -8.13
CA TRP A 113 15.75 -1.92 -8.71
C TRP A 113 15.23 -1.86 -10.16
N THR A 114 15.31 -2.96 -10.92
CA THR A 114 14.69 -3.06 -12.24
C THR A 114 13.18 -2.86 -12.15
N HIS A 115 12.52 -3.58 -11.23
CA HIS A 115 11.08 -3.42 -11.02
C HIS A 115 10.69 -2.05 -10.47
N MET A 116 11.51 -1.47 -9.58
CA MET A 116 11.26 -0.11 -9.07
C MET A 116 11.42 0.96 -10.16
N ALA A 117 12.40 0.83 -11.05
CA ALA A 117 12.58 1.73 -12.18
C ALA A 117 11.43 1.61 -13.19
N GLU A 118 10.96 0.38 -13.45
CA GLU A 118 9.77 0.14 -14.28
C GLU A 118 8.51 0.75 -13.67
N ALA A 119 8.27 0.55 -12.38
CA ALA A 119 7.15 1.18 -11.68
C ALA A 119 7.21 2.72 -11.78
N ALA A 120 8.40 3.31 -11.62
CA ALA A 120 8.60 4.75 -11.77
C ALA A 120 8.33 5.23 -13.21
N HIS A 121 8.71 4.43 -14.21
CA HIS A 121 8.44 4.73 -15.62
C HIS A 121 6.93 4.72 -15.92
N LEU A 122 6.23 3.68 -15.46
CA LEU A 122 4.79 3.51 -15.66
C LEU A 122 3.96 4.57 -14.90
N LEU A 123 4.42 5.00 -13.72
CA LEU A 123 3.81 6.11 -12.98
C LEU A 123 3.93 7.46 -13.72
N GLY A 124 4.84 7.57 -14.69
CA GLY A 124 5.03 8.76 -15.49
C GLY A 124 5.55 9.95 -14.67
N ALA A 125 5.22 11.17 -15.09
CA ALA A 125 5.53 12.36 -14.31
C ALA A 125 4.49 12.56 -13.20
N SER A 126 4.94 12.84 -11.98
CA SER A 126 4.09 13.19 -10.85
C SER A 126 4.56 14.49 -10.20
N VAL A 127 3.61 15.27 -9.69
CA VAL A 127 3.85 16.50 -8.90
C VAL A 127 3.99 16.21 -7.41
N GLU A 128 3.81 14.96 -6.98
CA GLU A 128 4.00 14.58 -5.58
C GLU A 128 5.44 14.84 -5.12
N PRO A 129 5.63 15.48 -3.97
CA PRO A 129 6.95 15.76 -3.43
C PRO A 129 7.82 14.51 -3.31
N GLY A 130 9.06 14.60 -3.78
CA GLY A 130 10.04 13.52 -3.65
C GLY A 130 9.92 12.42 -4.72
N PHE A 131 8.91 12.44 -5.58
CA PHE A 131 8.77 11.44 -6.64
C PHE A 131 9.90 11.53 -7.66
N THR A 132 10.23 12.72 -8.16
CA THR A 132 11.28 12.90 -9.16
C THR A 132 12.63 12.39 -8.65
N GLU A 133 12.98 12.73 -7.41
CA GLU A 133 14.21 12.28 -6.79
C GLU A 133 14.21 10.77 -6.52
N ALA A 134 13.10 10.20 -6.07
CA ALA A 134 12.97 8.75 -5.88
C ALA A 134 13.11 7.99 -7.21
N ALA A 135 12.43 8.45 -8.26
CA ALA A 135 12.51 7.87 -9.60
C ALA A 135 13.93 7.94 -10.16
N GLN A 136 14.65 9.05 -9.93
CA GLN A 136 16.05 9.16 -10.35
C GLN A 136 16.95 8.18 -9.60
N ARG A 137 16.82 8.08 -8.27
CA ARG A 137 17.61 7.12 -7.48
C ARG A 137 17.37 5.67 -7.90
N CYS A 138 16.14 5.31 -8.27
CA CYS A 138 15.86 3.98 -8.81
C CYS A 138 16.63 3.70 -10.11
N ARG A 139 16.77 4.71 -10.99
CA ARG A 139 17.54 4.59 -12.23
C ARG A 139 19.04 4.50 -11.97
N ASP A 140 19.57 5.34 -11.07
CA ASP A 140 20.99 5.36 -10.75
C ASP A 140 21.46 3.99 -10.22
N ARG A 141 20.64 3.34 -9.39
CA ARG A 141 20.91 2.01 -8.81
C ARG A 141 20.84 0.84 -9.80
N LEU A 142 20.45 1.06 -11.06
CA LEU A 142 20.58 0.04 -12.10
C LEU A 142 22.02 -0.09 -12.62
N HIS A 143 22.86 0.92 -12.34
CA HIS A 143 24.21 1.05 -12.87
C HIS A 143 25.30 0.91 -11.79
N ASP A 144 24.91 0.76 -10.52
CA ASP A 144 25.78 0.51 -9.37
C ASP A 144 26.02 -1.00 -9.18
#